data_AF-A0A845DZ92-F1
#
_entry.id   AF-A0A845DZ92-F1
#
_cell.length_a   1.000
_cell.length_b   1.000
_cell.length_c   1.000
_cell.angle_alpha   90.00
_cell.angle_beta   90.00
_cell.angle_gamma   90.00
#
_symmetry.space_group_name_H-M   'P 1'
#
loop_
_entity.id
_entity.type
_entity.pdbx_description
1 polymer ?
#
loop_
_entity_poly.entity_id
_entity_poly.type
_entity_poly.pdbx_seq_one_letter_code
_entity_poly.pdbx_strand_id
1 'polypeptide(L)'
;ANPFESSQLILASQDWLFSNPARQEQALASHFDLLIVDEAHHLDWHEEGSGPGYRCVERLSADIDGLLLLTATPEQMGLESHFARLRLLDPERYHDLARFKEEERHYVEVASAIEALDALPGDTRARAQVDAVADDRDSQALLETLTNPEASEAQHDAARTQLHDALLDRHGTGRVMFRNSRRHVGGFPE
;
A
#
# COMPACT_ATOMS: atom_id res chain seq x y z
N ALA A 1 40.56 -3.93 3.98
CA ALA A 1 39.88 -3.97 2.67
C ALA A 1 38.38 -4.05 2.90
N ASN A 2 37.59 -3.31 2.14
CA ASN A 2 36.13 -3.34 2.20
C ASN A 2 35.63 -4.59 1.43
N PRO A 3 34.95 -5.56 2.07
CA PRO A 3 34.49 -6.76 1.37
C PRO A 3 33.40 -6.47 0.34
N PHE A 4 32.62 -5.41 0.52
CA PHE A 4 31.54 -5.03 -0.38
C PHE A 4 32.04 -4.45 -1.71
N GLU A 5 33.29 -4.00 -1.77
CA GLU A 5 33.96 -3.54 -3.00
C GLU A 5 34.61 -4.70 -3.79
N SER A 6 34.60 -5.92 -3.26
CA SER A 6 35.23 -7.07 -3.91
C SER A 6 34.45 -7.62 -5.10
N SER A 7 33.17 -7.24 -5.24
CA SER A 7 32.25 -7.70 -6.28
C SER A 7 31.18 -6.64 -6.53
N GLN A 8 30.62 -6.63 -7.74
CA GLN A 8 29.49 -5.78 -8.11
C GLN A 8 28.16 -6.27 -7.50
N LEU A 9 28.07 -7.56 -7.21
CA LEU A 9 26.89 -8.20 -6.63
C LEU A 9 27.29 -8.86 -5.32
N ILE A 10 26.61 -8.49 -4.24
CA ILE A 10 26.85 -9.00 -2.89
C ILE A 10 25.55 -9.57 -2.33
N LEU A 11 25.64 -10.79 -1.79
CA LEU A 11 24.59 -11.39 -0.97
C LEU A 11 25.12 -11.51 0.46
N ALA A 12 24.35 -11.00 1.42
CA ALA A 12 24.68 -11.05 2.83
C ALA A 12 23.46 -11.44 3.65
N SER A 13 23.70 -12.22 4.72
CA SER A 13 22.66 -12.49 5.72
C SER A 13 22.28 -11.19 6.44
N GLN A 14 20.97 -10.99 6.63
CA GLN A 14 20.41 -9.87 7.38
C GLN A 14 20.93 -9.84 8.82
N ASP A 15 20.78 -10.93 9.56
CA ASP A 15 21.23 -11.04 10.95
C ASP A 15 22.71 -10.67 11.10
N TRP A 16 23.53 -11.14 10.16
CA TRP A 16 24.94 -10.81 10.12
C TRP A 16 25.17 -9.32 9.90
N LEU A 17 24.58 -8.72 8.86
CA LEU A 17 24.77 -7.30 8.58
C LEU A 17 24.24 -6.42 9.72
N PHE A 18 23.05 -6.72 10.24
CA PHE A 18 22.38 -5.96 11.29
C PHE A 18 23.13 -6.00 12.62
N SER A 19 23.83 -7.10 12.91
CA SER A 19 24.61 -7.26 14.14
C SER A 19 26.05 -6.73 14.06
N ASN A 20 26.51 -6.26 12.88
CA ASN A 20 27.91 -5.87 12.66
C ASN A 20 28.04 -4.40 12.20
N PRO A 21 28.15 -3.42 13.10
CA PRO A 21 28.23 -1.99 12.76
C PRO A 21 29.37 -1.65 11.78
N ALA A 22 30.55 -2.26 11.96
CA ALA A 22 31.68 -2.06 11.04
C ALA A 22 31.38 -2.53 9.61
N ARG A 23 30.52 -3.54 9.44
CA ARG A 23 30.07 -4.00 8.11
C ARG A 23 29.00 -3.09 7.53
N GLN A 24 28.15 -2.49 8.37
CA GLN A 24 27.18 -1.48 7.91
C GLN A 24 27.88 -0.24 7.36
N GLU A 25 28.91 0.25 8.06
CA GLU A 25 29.73 1.38 7.58
C GLU A 25 30.41 1.08 6.25
N GLN A 26 30.92 -0.15 6.10
CA GLN A 26 31.53 -0.60 4.85
C GLN A 26 30.51 -0.73 3.72
N ALA A 27 29.32 -1.24 3.99
CA ALA A 27 28.24 -1.31 3.00
C ALA A 27 27.82 0.09 2.54
N LEU A 28 27.66 1.04 3.47
CA LEU A 28 27.37 2.45 3.16
C LEU A 28 28.45 3.08 2.28
N ALA A 29 29.72 2.83 2.58
CA ALA A 29 30.84 3.36 1.78
C ALA A 29 30.97 2.73 0.38
N SER A 30 30.16 1.72 0.03
CA SER A 30 30.28 0.98 -1.23
C SER A 30 29.37 1.48 -2.34
N HIS A 31 28.52 2.50 -2.07
CA HIS A 31 27.71 3.22 -3.05
C HIS A 31 26.97 2.31 -4.05
N PHE A 32 26.18 1.37 -3.51
CA PHE A 32 25.33 0.52 -4.35
C PHE A 32 24.20 1.34 -4.98
N ASP A 33 23.83 1.02 -6.22
CA ASP A 33 22.67 1.63 -6.89
C ASP A 33 21.33 1.02 -6.45
N LEU A 34 21.34 -0.23 -5.92
CA LEU A 34 20.14 -0.98 -5.56
C LEU A 34 20.36 -1.82 -4.30
N LEU A 35 19.44 -1.68 -3.34
CA LEU A 35 19.30 -2.50 -2.16
C LEU A 35 18.07 -3.39 -2.29
N ILE A 36 18.24 -4.70 -2.10
CA ILE A 36 17.16 -5.67 -2.04
C ILE A 36 17.09 -6.23 -0.63
N VAL A 37 15.94 -6.10 0.02
CA VAL A 37 15.68 -6.67 1.34
C VAL A 37 14.61 -7.74 1.21
N ASP A 38 15.01 -8.99 1.44
CA ASP A 38 14.07 -10.11 1.50
C ASP A 38 13.41 -10.20 2.88
N GLU A 39 12.24 -10.81 2.95
CA GLU A 39 11.43 -10.93 4.16
C GLU A 39 11.33 -9.64 4.99
N ALA A 40 11.11 -8.51 4.32
CA ALA A 40 11.06 -7.18 4.95
C ALA A 40 9.95 -7.03 6.02
N HIS A 41 9.10 -8.05 6.19
CA HIS A 41 8.11 -8.11 7.27
C HIS A 41 8.75 -8.37 8.65
N HIS A 42 10.03 -8.77 8.71
CA HIS A 42 10.81 -8.90 9.95
C HIS A 42 11.45 -7.59 10.43
N LEU A 43 11.29 -6.48 9.69
CA LEU A 43 11.83 -5.19 10.10
C LEU A 43 10.92 -4.56 11.17
N ASP A 44 11.40 -4.54 12.41
CA ASP A 44 10.67 -3.96 13.53
C ASP A 44 10.75 -2.43 13.55
N TRP A 45 9.59 -1.78 13.57
CA TRP A 45 9.47 -0.32 13.66
C TRP A 45 8.25 0.07 14.48
N HIS A 46 8.43 1.03 15.40
CA HIS A 46 7.38 1.66 16.19
C HIS A 46 7.65 3.18 16.21
N GLU A 47 6.63 4.01 16.49
CA GLU A 47 6.80 5.49 16.55
C GLU A 47 7.87 5.92 17.57
N GLU A 48 7.94 5.21 18.70
CA GLU A 48 8.84 5.51 19.81
C GLU A 48 10.27 4.97 19.59
N GLY A 49 10.45 4.11 18.58
CA GLY A 49 11.75 3.51 18.28
C GLY A 49 11.66 2.36 17.29
N SER A 50 12.78 2.10 16.62
CA SER A 50 12.91 1.04 15.61
C SER A 50 13.95 0.00 16.01
N GLY A 51 13.87 -1.20 15.43
CA GLY A 51 14.84 -2.27 15.62
C GLY A 51 16.17 -1.98 14.91
N PRO A 52 17.26 -2.71 15.26
CA PRO A 52 18.56 -2.54 14.61
C PRO A 52 18.52 -2.85 13.11
N GLY A 53 17.72 -3.83 12.68
CA GLY A 53 17.53 -4.14 11.27
C GLY A 53 16.87 -3.01 10.50
N TYR A 54 15.76 -2.47 11.02
CA TYR A 54 15.08 -1.33 10.40
C TYR A 54 16.01 -0.13 10.26
N ARG A 55 16.73 0.26 11.33
CA ARG A 55 17.69 1.37 11.27
C ARG A 55 18.82 1.14 10.28
N CYS A 56 19.28 -0.11 10.14
CA CYS A 56 20.31 -0.45 9.17
C CYS A 56 19.80 -0.22 7.74
N VAL A 57 18.60 -0.72 7.44
CA VAL A 57 17.97 -0.54 6.12
C VAL A 57 17.68 0.93 5.86
N GLU A 58 17.10 1.66 6.82
CA GLU A 58 16.80 3.09 6.73
C GLU A 58 18.05 3.92 6.41
N ARG A 59 19.19 3.61 7.05
CA ARG A 59 20.46 4.30 6.76
C ARG A 59 20.98 3.98 5.37
N LEU A 60 20.87 2.73 4.92
CA LEU A 60 21.32 2.30 3.60
C LEU A 60 20.44 2.90 2.49
N SER A 61 19.11 2.84 2.64
CA SER A 61 18.15 3.36 1.66
C SER A 61 18.12 4.88 1.58
N ALA A 62 18.71 5.58 2.55
CA ALA A 62 18.90 7.02 2.46
C ALA A 62 20.03 7.43 1.49
N ASP A 63 20.99 6.54 1.21
CA ASP A 63 22.12 6.78 0.28
C ASP A 63 21.96 6.01 -1.05
N ILE A 64 21.22 4.90 -1.03
CA ILE A 64 21.00 4.03 -2.19
C ILE A 64 19.70 4.40 -2.89
N ASP A 65 19.77 4.80 -4.16
CA ASP A 65 18.63 5.27 -4.96
C ASP A 65 17.53 4.19 -5.15
N GLY A 66 17.93 2.94 -5.39
CA GLY A 66 17.01 1.83 -5.59
C GLY A 66 16.75 1.06 -4.31
N LEU A 67 15.48 0.95 -3.89
CA LEU A 67 15.07 0.05 -2.82
C LEU A 67 13.99 -0.92 -3.31
N LEU A 68 14.25 -2.23 -3.16
CA LEU A 68 13.27 -3.28 -3.39
C LEU A 68 13.04 -4.07 -2.11
N LEU A 69 11.81 -4.02 -1.61
CA LEU A 69 11.37 -4.79 -0.45
C LEU A 69 10.57 -6.01 -0.92
N LEU A 70 11.12 -7.20 -0.71
CA LEU A 70 10.40 -8.45 -0.90
C LEU A 70 9.83 -8.87 0.45
N THR A 71 8.54 -9.15 0.47
CA THR A 71 7.85 -9.39 1.73
C THR A 71 6.68 -10.33 1.48
N ALA A 72 6.50 -11.31 2.36
CA ALA A 72 5.23 -11.99 2.45
C ALA A 72 4.11 -10.96 2.72
N THR A 73 2.86 -11.32 2.42
CA THR A 73 1.68 -10.57 2.85
C THR A 73 1.14 -11.16 4.16
N PRO A 74 1.76 -10.97 5.34
CA PRO A 74 1.10 -11.32 6.57
C PRO A 74 0.09 -10.21 6.84
N GLU A 75 -1.13 -10.33 6.33
CA GLU A 75 -2.27 -9.47 6.69
C GLU A 75 -2.44 -9.32 8.22
N GLN A 76 -1.79 -10.19 8.99
CA GLN A 76 -1.75 -10.23 10.45
C GLN A 76 -0.73 -9.29 11.12
N MET A 77 0.24 -8.71 10.39
CA MET A 77 1.27 -7.84 11.02
C MET A 77 0.85 -6.36 11.14
N GLY A 78 -0.39 -6.03 10.76
CA GLY A 78 -1.01 -4.75 11.05
C GLY A 78 -0.53 -3.59 10.17
N LEU A 79 -1.31 -2.51 10.24
CA LEU A 79 -1.16 -1.31 9.42
C LEU A 79 0.18 -0.59 9.67
N GLU A 80 0.70 -0.69 10.89
CA GLU A 80 1.96 -0.04 11.31
C GLU A 80 3.18 -0.68 10.66
N SER A 81 3.23 -2.01 10.58
CA SER A 81 4.29 -2.72 9.85
C SER A 81 4.26 -2.39 8.35
N HIS A 82 3.07 -2.18 7.79
CA HIS A 82 2.95 -1.75 6.40
C HIS A 82 3.47 -0.32 6.20
N PHE A 83 3.03 0.61 7.04
CA PHE A 83 3.52 1.99 7.06
C PHE A 83 5.04 2.06 7.18
N ALA A 84 5.62 1.28 8.08
CA ALA A 84 7.06 1.24 8.30
C ALA A 84 7.86 0.90 7.04
N ARG A 85 7.37 -0.07 6.24
CA ARG A 85 7.99 -0.46 4.96
C ARG A 85 7.80 0.60 3.89
N LEU A 86 6.62 1.20 3.79
CA LEU A 86 6.34 2.31 2.86
C LEU A 86 7.20 3.53 3.17
N ARG A 87 7.41 3.82 4.45
CA ARG A 87 8.32 4.88 4.93
C ARG A 87 9.76 4.68 4.49
N LEU A 88 10.25 3.44 4.39
CA LEU A 88 11.59 3.18 3.84
C LEU A 88 11.68 3.51 2.35
N LEU A 89 10.59 3.38 1.60
CA LEU A 89 10.51 3.66 0.16
C LEU A 89 10.36 5.15 -0.11
N ASP A 90 9.50 5.84 0.64
CA ASP A 90 9.23 7.27 0.48
C ASP A 90 8.96 7.92 1.85
N PRO A 91 10.01 8.33 2.58
CA PRO A 91 9.85 8.91 3.90
C PRO A 91 9.14 10.27 3.88
N GLU A 92 9.12 10.98 2.75
CA GLU A 92 8.42 12.25 2.60
C GLU A 92 6.90 12.04 2.44
N ARG A 93 6.47 11.02 1.69
CA ARG A 93 5.04 10.64 1.59
C ARG A 93 4.51 9.98 2.86
N TYR A 94 5.31 9.13 3.49
CA TYR A 94 4.91 8.30 4.64
C TYR A 94 5.61 8.77 5.93
N HIS A 95 5.40 10.05 6.27
CA HIS A 95 6.02 10.66 7.46
C HIS A 95 5.18 10.58 8.74
N ASP A 96 3.86 10.46 8.61
CA ASP A 96 2.89 10.53 9.71
C ASP A 96 1.98 9.28 9.70
N LEU A 97 2.11 8.45 10.74
CA LEU A 97 1.35 7.22 10.88
C LEU A 97 -0.13 7.49 11.14
N ALA A 98 -0.48 8.54 11.91
CA ALA A 98 -1.87 8.86 12.21
C ALA A 98 -2.61 9.32 10.95
N ARG A 99 -1.96 10.15 10.13
CA ARG A 99 -2.47 10.54 8.81
C ARG A 99 -2.62 9.32 7.88
N PHE A 100 -1.62 8.44 7.84
CA PHE A 100 -1.71 7.21 7.06
C PHE A 100 -2.87 6.32 7.51
N LYS A 101 -3.09 6.17 8.83
CA LYS A 101 -4.23 5.44 9.39
C LYS A 101 -5.57 6.06 9.00
N GLU A 102 -5.67 7.37 8.88
CA GLU A 102 -6.87 8.06 8.37
C GLU A 102 -7.11 7.75 6.89
N GLU A 103 -6.08 7.92 6.06
CA GLU A 103 -6.13 7.68 4.61
C GLU A 103 -6.54 6.23 4.31
N GLU A 104 -6.01 5.26 5.05
CA GLU A 104 -6.33 3.83 4.89
C GLU A 104 -7.75 3.48 5.36
N ARG A 105 -8.30 4.15 6.38
CA ARG A 105 -9.71 3.96 6.74
C ARG A 105 -10.63 4.44 5.64
N HIS A 106 -10.34 5.61 5.07
CA HIS A 106 -11.12 6.14 3.96
C HIS A 106 -11.06 5.23 2.73
N TYR A 107 -9.90 4.60 2.47
CA TYR A 107 -9.78 3.57 1.43
C TYR A 107 -10.72 2.38 1.67
N VAL A 108 -10.77 1.86 2.90
CA VAL A 108 -11.67 0.75 3.25
C VAL A 108 -13.13 1.15 3.08
N GLU A 109 -13.50 2.38 3.46
CA GLU A 109 -14.86 2.91 3.28
C GLU A 109 -15.23 2.98 1.79
N VAL A 110 -14.34 3.48 0.93
CA VAL A 110 -14.63 3.58 -0.50
C VAL A 110 -14.66 2.21 -1.17
N ALA A 111 -13.73 1.31 -0.84
CA ALA A 111 -13.77 -0.07 -1.34
C ALA A 111 -15.09 -0.76 -0.95
N SER A 112 -15.53 -0.59 0.30
CA SER A 112 -16.82 -1.10 0.75
C SER A 112 -17.99 -0.43 0.04
N ALA A 113 -17.91 0.85 -0.29
CA ALA A 113 -18.96 1.54 -1.05
C ALA A 113 -19.03 1.03 -2.49
N ILE A 114 -17.89 0.81 -3.14
CA ILE A 114 -17.81 0.23 -4.48
C ILE A 114 -18.45 -1.15 -4.50
N GLU A 115 -18.13 -2.02 -3.54
CA GLU A 115 -18.78 -3.34 -3.41
C GLU A 115 -20.29 -3.21 -3.13
N ALA A 116 -20.69 -2.21 -2.33
CA ALA A 116 -22.09 -1.96 -2.01
C ALA A 116 -22.91 -1.46 -3.20
N LEU A 117 -22.29 -0.90 -4.24
CA LEU A 117 -23.00 -0.46 -5.45
C LEU A 117 -23.87 -1.60 -5.98
N ASP A 118 -23.36 -2.83 -6.06
CA ASP A 118 -24.06 -4.01 -6.61
C ASP A 118 -25.39 -4.34 -5.92
N ALA A 119 -25.59 -3.92 -4.67
CA ALA A 119 -26.83 -4.12 -3.93
C ALA A 119 -27.88 -3.00 -4.18
N LEU A 120 -27.51 -1.93 -4.88
CA LEU A 120 -28.42 -0.85 -5.26
C LEU A 120 -29.25 -1.19 -6.50
N PRO A 121 -30.51 -0.70 -6.55
CA PRO A 121 -31.15 0.23 -5.62
C PRO A 121 -31.82 -0.42 -4.40
N GLY A 122 -31.79 -1.75 -4.28
CA GLY A 122 -32.63 -2.52 -3.35
C GLY A 122 -32.22 -2.48 -1.88
N ASP A 123 -30.99 -2.09 -1.55
CA ASP A 123 -30.48 -2.07 -0.19
C ASP A 123 -30.23 -0.64 0.33
N THR A 124 -31.00 -0.24 1.36
CA THR A 124 -30.87 1.06 2.01
C THR A 124 -29.55 1.21 2.77
N ARG A 125 -28.97 0.11 3.29
CA ARG A 125 -27.65 0.13 3.94
C ARG A 125 -26.55 0.37 2.93
N ALA A 126 -26.63 -0.30 1.78
CA ALA A 126 -25.72 -0.07 0.67
C ALA A 126 -25.78 1.39 0.20
N ARG A 127 -26.99 1.97 0.13
CA ARG A 127 -27.16 3.40 -0.21
C ARG A 127 -26.43 4.30 0.78
N ALA A 128 -26.61 4.07 2.07
CA ALA A 128 -25.94 4.87 3.10
C ALA A 128 -24.40 4.76 3.05
N GLN A 129 -23.86 3.58 2.70
CA GLN A 129 -22.41 3.39 2.53
C GLN A 129 -21.86 4.19 1.35
N VAL A 130 -22.54 4.15 0.21
CA VAL A 130 -22.12 4.91 -0.99
C VAL A 130 -22.28 6.41 -0.77
N ASP A 131 -23.37 6.83 -0.11
CA ASP A 131 -23.63 8.23 0.20
C ASP A 131 -22.56 8.85 1.11
N ALA A 132 -22.01 8.07 2.05
CA ALA A 132 -20.97 8.52 2.97
C ALA A 132 -19.65 8.90 2.28
N VAL A 133 -19.37 8.34 1.09
CA VAL A 133 -18.13 8.58 0.34
C VAL A 133 -18.34 9.41 -0.93
N ALA A 134 -19.58 9.49 -1.43
CA ALA A 134 -19.97 10.34 -2.55
C ALA A 134 -20.10 11.80 -2.10
N ASP A 135 -18.99 12.46 -1.77
CA ASP A 135 -19.00 13.81 -1.18
C ASP A 135 -19.09 14.97 -2.20
N ASP A 136 -19.06 14.68 -3.51
CA ASP A 136 -19.21 15.67 -4.58
C ASP A 136 -20.56 15.60 -5.29
N ARG A 137 -20.87 16.70 -5.99
CA ARG A 137 -22.17 16.88 -6.64
C ARG A 137 -22.41 15.89 -7.78
N ASP A 138 -21.38 15.50 -8.52
CA ASP A 138 -21.52 14.63 -9.67
C ASP A 138 -21.76 13.19 -9.19
N SER A 139 -20.98 12.73 -8.20
CA SER A 139 -21.18 11.43 -7.54
C SER A 139 -22.57 11.33 -6.91
N GLN A 140 -23.05 12.40 -6.26
CA GLN A 140 -24.40 12.45 -5.69
C GLN A 140 -25.50 12.37 -6.75
N ALA A 141 -25.36 13.08 -7.88
CA ALA A 141 -26.32 13.02 -8.98
C ALA A 141 -26.38 11.63 -9.63
N LEU A 142 -25.22 10.96 -9.77
CA LEU A 142 -25.15 9.58 -10.25
C LEU A 142 -25.84 8.62 -9.27
N LEU A 143 -25.60 8.80 -7.99
CA LEU A 143 -26.19 7.99 -6.93
C LEU A 143 -27.72 8.20 -6.86
N GLU A 144 -28.22 9.42 -7.00
CA GLU A 144 -29.66 9.72 -7.16
C GLU A 144 -30.25 9.00 -8.37
N THR A 145 -29.60 9.09 -9.53
CA THR A 145 -30.02 8.42 -10.77
C THR A 145 -30.10 6.91 -10.59
N LEU A 146 -29.10 6.31 -9.94
CA LEU A 146 -29.02 4.88 -9.66
C LEU A 146 -30.16 4.38 -8.76
N THR A 147 -30.68 5.24 -7.87
CA THR A 147 -31.79 4.90 -6.97
C THR A 147 -33.16 5.36 -7.44
N ASN A 148 -33.24 6.08 -8.56
CA ASN A 148 -34.51 6.58 -9.05
C ASN A 148 -35.35 5.43 -9.63
N PRO A 149 -36.53 5.12 -9.07
CA PRO A 149 -37.39 4.04 -9.57
C PRO A 149 -37.99 4.33 -10.96
N GLU A 150 -37.99 5.59 -11.41
CA GLU A 150 -38.46 5.98 -12.74
C GLU A 150 -37.36 5.90 -13.81
N ALA A 151 -36.10 5.70 -13.43
CA ALA A 151 -35.01 5.53 -14.38
C ALA A 151 -35.04 4.13 -15.01
N SER A 152 -34.64 4.07 -16.28
CA SER A 152 -34.50 2.81 -17.01
C SER A 152 -33.29 2.00 -16.54
N GLU A 153 -33.32 0.69 -16.77
CA GLU A 153 -32.21 -0.22 -16.46
C GLU A 153 -30.89 0.24 -17.09
N ALA A 154 -30.92 0.73 -18.33
CA ALA A 154 -29.74 1.28 -19.00
C ALA A 154 -29.18 2.55 -18.32
N GLN A 155 -30.04 3.37 -17.72
CA GLN A 155 -29.60 4.54 -16.95
C GLN A 155 -29.01 4.12 -15.60
N HIS A 156 -29.57 3.12 -14.94
CA HIS A 156 -29.00 2.54 -13.71
C HIS A 156 -27.61 1.97 -13.97
N ASP A 157 -27.42 1.17 -15.03
CA ASP A 157 -26.12 0.58 -15.35
C ASP A 157 -25.07 1.62 -15.71
N ALA A 158 -25.46 2.64 -16.48
CA ALA A 158 -24.57 3.76 -16.81
C ALA A 158 -24.17 4.55 -15.54
N ALA A 159 -25.12 4.84 -14.66
CA ALA A 159 -24.86 5.57 -13.41
C ALA A 159 -23.98 4.75 -12.45
N ARG A 160 -24.22 3.44 -12.34
CA ARG A 160 -23.41 2.50 -11.56
C ARG A 160 -21.96 2.49 -12.02
N THR A 161 -21.75 2.35 -13.33
CA THR A 161 -20.40 2.30 -13.92
C THR A 161 -19.66 3.62 -13.72
N GLN A 162 -20.33 4.76 -13.99
CA GLN A 162 -19.71 6.07 -13.80
C GLN A 162 -19.39 6.38 -12.34
N LEU A 163 -20.27 5.98 -11.42
CA LEU A 163 -20.04 6.16 -9.98
C LEU A 163 -18.91 5.26 -9.48
N HIS A 164 -18.85 4.01 -9.96
CA HIS A 164 -17.74 3.11 -9.69
C HIS A 164 -16.39 3.73 -10.10
N ASP A 165 -16.30 4.24 -11.33
CA ASP A 165 -15.07 4.84 -11.85
C ASP A 165 -14.71 6.15 -11.12
N ALA A 166 -15.69 6.99 -10.80
CA ALA A 166 -15.49 8.22 -10.04
C ALA A 166 -14.98 7.94 -8.62
N LEU A 167 -15.50 6.90 -7.96
CA LEU A 167 -15.03 6.47 -6.65
C LEU A 167 -13.60 5.90 -6.73
N LEU A 168 -13.27 5.12 -7.76
CA LEU A 168 -11.91 4.58 -7.95
C LEU A 168 -10.86 5.66 -8.24
N ASP A 169 -11.15 6.60 -9.14
CA ASP A 169 -10.18 7.61 -9.61
C ASP A 169 -9.69 8.55 -8.47
N ARG A 170 -10.49 8.71 -7.42
CA ARG A 170 -10.10 9.46 -6.22
C ARG A 170 -8.96 8.82 -5.43
N HIS A 171 -8.65 7.55 -5.65
CA HIS A 171 -7.72 6.78 -4.83
C HIS A 171 -6.44 6.39 -5.58
N GLY A 172 -5.79 7.35 -6.23
CA GLY A 172 -4.53 7.19 -6.99
C GLY A 172 -3.29 6.66 -6.24
N THR A 173 -3.40 5.56 -5.48
CA THR A 173 -2.35 4.97 -4.64
C THR A 173 -1.66 3.75 -5.28
N GLY A 174 -2.07 3.32 -6.48
CA GLY A 174 -1.52 2.12 -7.14
C GLY A 174 -0.08 2.22 -7.66
N ARG A 175 0.70 3.26 -7.33
CA ARG A 175 2.01 3.53 -7.95
C ARG A 175 3.24 3.07 -7.18
N VAL A 176 3.11 2.67 -5.91
CA VAL A 176 4.26 2.31 -5.06
C VAL A 176 4.24 0.85 -4.59
N MET A 177 3.08 0.19 -4.59
CA MET A 177 2.93 -1.19 -4.12
C MET A 177 2.18 -2.04 -5.14
N PHE A 178 2.74 -3.19 -5.47
CA PHE A 178 2.05 -4.23 -6.22
C PHE A 178 1.69 -5.38 -5.28
N ARG A 179 0.39 -5.62 -5.11
CA ARG A 179 -0.13 -6.75 -4.34
C ARG A 179 -0.90 -7.68 -5.26
N ASN A 180 -0.38 -8.88 -5.47
CA ASN A 180 -1.07 -9.92 -6.22
C ASN A 180 -1.74 -10.88 -5.24
N SER A 181 -3.04 -11.15 -5.43
CA SER A 181 -3.79 -12.18 -4.71
C SER A 181 -4.23 -13.26 -5.67
N ARG A 182 -4.22 -14.52 -5.23
CA ARG A 182 -4.76 -15.65 -6.02
C ARG A 182 -6.24 -15.46 -6.39
N ARG A 183 -6.99 -14.67 -5.60
CA ARG A 183 -8.39 -14.35 -5.91
C ARG A 183 -8.54 -13.44 -7.15
N HIS A 184 -7.50 -12.64 -7.45
CA HIS A 184 -7.50 -11.68 -8.55
C HIS A 184 -6.58 -12.09 -9.71
N VAL A 185 -5.74 -13.11 -9.53
CA VAL A 185 -4.86 -13.67 -10.56
C VAL A 185 -5.37 -15.07 -10.92
N GLY A 186 -5.96 -15.24 -12.10
CA GLY A 186 -6.41 -16.54 -12.60
C GLY A 186 -5.26 -17.45 -13.06
N GLY A 187 -5.56 -18.71 -13.37
CA GLY A 187 -4.59 -19.66 -13.95
C GLY A 187 -3.88 -20.58 -12.94
N PHE A 188 -4.33 -20.61 -11.68
CA PHE A 188 -3.86 -21.60 -10.71
C PHE A 188 -4.56 -22.96 -10.93
N PRO A 189 -3.82 -24.08 -11.00
CA PRO A 189 -4.40 -25.42 -11.07
C PRO A 189 -5.11 -25.80 -9.76
N GLU A 190 -6.12 -26.68 -9.85
CA GLU A 190 -6.78 -27.31 -8.68
C GLU A 190 -5.86 -28.27 -7.92
#